data_AF-Q8SZV2-F1
#
_entry.id   AF-Q8SZV2-F1
#
_cell.length_a   1.000
_cell.length_b   1.000
_cell.length_c   1.000
_cell.angle_alpha   90.00
_cell.angle_beta   90.00
_cell.angle_gamma   90.00
#
_symmetry.space_group_name_H-M   'P 1'
#
loop_
_entity.id
_entity.type
_entity.pdbx_description
1 polymer ?
#
loop_
_entity_poly.entity_id
_entity_poly.type
_entity_poly.pdbx_seq_one_letter_code
_entity_poly.pdbx_strand_id
1 'polypeptide(L)'
;MPLDRILVVGFAEGAHLAGGVAAKVQQDLGRQLSQITALDPSSGAELDHKLSQADAEFVEVVHTNAGGEGTWERLGHVDYYPNGGQTQPGCTTDSCSHERAFELLAEMWSPENDFVSARCGSVETLSASSCRWSTHKMGQKQEEEQPASGIYFLETRQSSPFSRGAYFISFL
;
A
#
# COMPACT_ATOMS: atom_id res chain seq x y z
N MET A 1 5.57 -12.46 22.76
CA MET A 1 4.53 -12.35 21.73
C MET A 1 5.02 -13.10 20.49
N PRO A 2 4.24 -14.02 19.91
CA PRO A 2 4.61 -14.69 18.66
C PRO A 2 4.75 -13.68 17.51
N LEU A 3 5.80 -13.81 16.68
CA LEU A 3 6.10 -12.85 15.60
C LEU A 3 5.06 -12.88 14.47
N ASP A 4 4.40 -14.02 14.28
CA ASP A 4 3.28 -14.26 13.35
C ASP A 4 1.99 -13.53 13.72
N ARG A 5 1.98 -12.83 14.86
CA ARG A 5 0.85 -12.00 15.32
C ARG A 5 1.21 -10.52 15.39
N ILE A 6 2.31 -10.12 14.74
CA ILE A 6 2.79 -8.74 14.74
C ILE A 6 2.59 -8.17 13.34
N LEU A 7 1.84 -7.08 13.30
CA LEU A 7 1.74 -6.19 12.15
C LEU A 7 2.48 -4.91 12.50
N VAL A 8 3.39 -4.49 11.64
CA VAL A 8 4.05 -3.18 11.75
C VAL A 8 3.49 -2.27 10.67
N VAL A 9 3.09 -1.07 11.07
CA VAL A 9 2.57 -0.04 10.16
C VAL A 9 3.50 1.15 10.20
N GLY A 10 3.92 1.62 9.03
CA GLY A 10 4.79 2.78 8.91
C GLY A 10 4.26 3.76 7.87
N PHE A 11 4.27 5.04 8.20
CA PHE A 11 3.85 6.12 7.30
C PHE A 11 5.04 6.99 6.90
N ALA A 12 5.10 7.44 5.65
CA ALA A 12 6.20 8.26 5.14
C ALA A 12 7.57 7.61 5.43
N GLU A 13 8.51 8.33 6.04
CA GLU A 13 9.80 7.76 6.49
C GLU A 13 9.64 6.63 7.52
N GLY A 14 8.54 6.62 8.28
CA GLY A 14 8.20 5.55 9.21
C GLY A 14 8.01 4.19 8.55
N ALA A 15 7.69 4.15 7.25
CA ALA A 15 7.68 2.90 6.48
C ALA A 15 9.08 2.28 6.37
N HIS A 16 10.10 3.09 6.18
CA HIS A 16 11.49 2.63 6.16
C HIS A 16 11.98 2.25 7.55
N LEU A 17 11.55 2.98 8.59
CA LEU A 17 11.79 2.58 9.98
C LEU A 17 11.17 1.21 10.30
N ALA A 18 9.96 0.93 9.82
CA ALA A 18 9.33 -0.39 9.95
C ALA A 18 10.17 -1.49 9.33
N GLY A 19 10.72 -1.25 8.13
CA GLY A 19 11.69 -2.15 7.49
C GLY A 19 12.95 -2.36 8.34
N GLY A 20 13.53 -1.27 8.88
CA GLY A 20 14.72 -1.34 9.73
C GLY A 20 14.48 -2.10 11.04
N VAL A 21 13.31 -1.94 11.65
CA VAL A 21 12.87 -2.73 12.81
C VAL A 21 12.78 -4.21 12.45
N ALA A 22 12.20 -4.54 11.30
CA ALA A 22 12.06 -5.92 10.86
C ALA A 22 13.41 -6.58 10.55
N ALA A 23 14.31 -5.84 9.89
CA ALA A 23 15.69 -6.27 9.67
C ALA A 23 16.44 -6.52 10.98
N LYS A 24 16.22 -5.67 11.99
CA LYS A 24 16.80 -5.86 13.32
C LYS A 24 16.23 -7.09 14.04
N VAL A 25 14.92 -7.33 13.94
CA VAL A 25 14.27 -8.55 14.46
C VAL A 25 14.84 -9.81 13.79
N GLN A 26 15.02 -9.79 12.48
CA GLN A 26 15.65 -10.89 11.74
C GLN A 26 17.10 -11.11 12.20
N GLN A 27 17.88 -10.04 12.40
CA GLN A 27 19.25 -10.13 12.88
C GLN A 27 19.33 -10.76 14.29
N ASP A 28 18.49 -10.33 15.21
CA ASP A 28 18.58 -10.70 16.63
C ASP A 28 17.90 -12.05 16.93
N LEU A 29 16.82 -12.38 16.22
CA LEU A 29 16.00 -13.57 16.49
C LEU A 29 16.07 -14.64 15.39
N GLY A 30 16.68 -14.33 14.24
CA GLY A 30 16.75 -15.25 13.09
C GLY A 30 15.40 -15.52 12.43
N ARG A 31 14.39 -14.67 12.66
CA ARG A 31 13.01 -14.82 12.16
C ARG A 31 12.47 -13.52 11.59
N GLN A 32 11.70 -13.61 10.51
CA GLN A 32 11.04 -12.46 9.90
C GLN A 32 9.76 -12.09 10.65
N LEU A 33 9.34 -10.84 10.51
CA LEU A 33 7.99 -10.42 10.87
C LEU A 33 7.00 -10.95 9.82
N SER A 34 5.76 -11.23 10.22
CA SER A 34 4.73 -11.71 9.30
C SER A 34 4.28 -10.66 8.30
N GLN A 35 4.11 -9.41 8.73
CA GLN A 35 3.52 -8.38 7.88
C GLN A 35 4.01 -6.96 8.20
N ILE A 36 4.29 -6.22 7.13
CA ILE A 36 4.45 -4.76 7.16
C ILE A 36 3.39 -4.14 6.23
N THR A 37 2.71 -3.10 6.72
CA THR A 37 1.87 -2.21 5.90
C THR A 37 2.54 -0.84 5.86
N ALA A 38 2.96 -0.43 4.67
CA ALA A 38 3.66 0.82 4.43
C ALA A 38 2.72 1.83 3.76
N LEU A 39 2.58 3.00 4.37
CA LEU A 39 1.64 4.04 3.98
C LEU A 39 2.42 5.22 3.41
N ASP A 40 2.24 5.42 2.11
CA ASP A 40 2.86 6.44 1.27
C ASP A 40 4.34 6.72 1.62
N PRO A 41 5.23 5.72 1.47
CA PRO A 41 6.64 5.88 1.87
C PRO A 41 7.31 7.02 1.11
N SER A 42 8.23 7.73 1.75
CA SER A 42 9.07 8.71 1.06
C SER A 42 10.09 8.00 0.15
N SER A 43 10.97 8.76 -0.52
CA SER A 43 12.00 8.17 -1.39
C SER A 43 13.04 7.33 -0.62
N GLY A 44 13.24 7.63 0.66
CA GLY A 44 14.21 6.96 1.53
C GLY A 44 15.66 7.00 1.05
N ALA A 45 16.02 7.92 0.14
CA ALA A 45 17.31 7.91 -0.54
C ALA A 45 18.51 8.10 0.40
N GLU A 46 18.33 8.86 1.48
CA GLU A 46 19.37 9.20 2.46
C GLU A 46 19.25 8.39 3.77
N LEU A 47 18.37 7.37 3.81
CA LEU A 47 18.16 6.56 5.00
C LEU A 47 19.09 5.34 5.02
N ASP A 48 19.59 4.99 6.21
CA ASP A 48 20.45 3.81 6.42
C ASP A 48 19.76 2.51 6.01
N HIS A 49 18.45 2.42 6.24
CA HIS A 49 17.62 1.29 5.82
C HIS A 49 16.46 1.80 4.98
N LYS A 50 16.35 1.29 3.76
CA LYS A 50 15.21 1.52 2.88
C LYS A 50 14.33 0.28 2.86
N LEU A 51 13.04 0.47 3.12
CA LEU A 51 12.03 -0.59 3.08
C LEU A 51 12.16 -1.42 1.80
N SER A 52 12.08 -2.74 1.95
CA SER A 52 11.99 -3.67 0.82
C SER A 52 11.07 -4.85 1.14
N GLN A 53 10.64 -5.57 0.10
CA GLN A 53 9.84 -6.79 0.27
C GLN A 53 10.55 -7.87 1.12
N ALA A 54 11.88 -7.83 1.24
CA ALA A 54 12.63 -8.81 2.03
C ALA A 54 12.54 -8.60 3.55
N ASP A 55 11.99 -7.46 3.99
CA ASP A 55 11.94 -7.08 5.41
C ASP A 55 10.93 -7.91 6.21
N ALA A 56 9.91 -8.48 5.57
CA ALA A 56 8.89 -9.31 6.21
C ALA A 56 8.39 -10.43 5.27
N GLU A 57 7.66 -11.41 5.82
CA GLU A 57 7.02 -12.47 5.02
C GLU A 57 6.01 -11.89 4.01
N PHE A 58 5.39 -10.75 4.35
CA PHE A 58 4.57 -9.97 3.44
C PHE A 58 4.72 -8.47 3.71
N VAL A 59 4.78 -7.71 2.63
CA VAL A 59 4.91 -6.25 2.66
C VAL A 59 3.92 -5.70 1.66
N GLU A 60 2.95 -4.94 2.13
CA GLU A 60 2.03 -4.20 1.27
C GLU A 60 2.30 -2.70 1.41
N VAL A 61 2.22 -1.99 0.29
CA VAL A 61 2.51 -0.56 0.21
C VAL A 61 1.33 0.15 -0.42
N VAL A 62 0.92 1.28 0.15
CA VAL A 62 -0.15 2.12 -0.38
C VAL A 62 0.46 3.46 -0.78
N HIS A 63 0.52 3.75 -2.08
CA HIS A 63 1.05 4.99 -2.64
C HIS A 63 -0.09 5.97 -2.92
N THR A 64 -0.13 7.09 -2.22
CA THR A 64 -1.19 8.11 -2.37
C THR A 64 -0.67 9.45 -2.85
N ASN A 65 0.63 9.75 -2.69
CA ASN A 65 1.27 10.97 -3.18
C ASN A 65 2.65 10.73 -3.81
N ALA A 66 2.75 9.70 -4.66
CA ALA A 66 3.97 9.37 -5.37
C ALA A 66 4.46 10.52 -6.28
N GLY A 67 5.74 10.87 -6.14
CA GLY A 67 6.37 11.99 -6.85
C GLY A 67 6.16 13.36 -6.19
N GLY A 68 5.33 13.45 -5.14
CA GLY A 68 5.26 14.57 -4.21
C GLY A 68 6.09 14.26 -2.97
N GLU A 69 5.41 14.02 -1.84
CA GLU A 69 6.03 13.58 -0.58
C GLU A 69 6.34 12.06 -0.58
N GLY A 70 5.56 11.27 -1.34
CA GLY A 70 5.73 9.83 -1.49
C GLY A 70 6.60 9.40 -2.68
N THR A 71 6.97 8.13 -2.73
CA THR A 71 7.77 7.52 -3.82
C THR A 71 6.92 6.74 -4.82
N TRP A 72 7.37 6.70 -6.08
CA TRP A 72 6.85 5.79 -7.12
C TRP A 72 7.45 4.38 -7.03
N GLU A 73 8.55 4.24 -6.30
CA GLU A 73 9.29 2.99 -6.23
C GLU A 73 8.47 1.89 -5.59
N ARG A 74 8.59 0.69 -6.15
CA ARG A 74 7.95 -0.50 -5.62
C ARG A 74 8.77 -1.04 -4.47
N LEU A 75 8.18 -1.07 -3.28
CA LEU A 75 8.87 -1.47 -2.05
C LEU A 75 8.29 -2.74 -1.45
N GLY A 76 7.12 -3.19 -1.90
CA GLY A 76 6.42 -4.33 -1.34
C GLY A 76 6.34 -5.56 -2.24
N HIS A 77 5.75 -6.61 -1.67
CA HIS A 77 5.19 -7.71 -2.44
C HIS A 77 4.01 -7.20 -3.28
N VAL A 78 3.20 -6.32 -2.68
CA VAL A 78 2.06 -5.67 -3.32
C VAL A 78 2.17 -4.16 -3.14
N ASP A 79 2.11 -3.43 -4.24
CA ASP A 79 2.11 -1.98 -4.25
C ASP A 79 0.77 -1.49 -4.82
N TYR A 80 -0.06 -0.83 -4.00
CA TYR A 80 -1.32 -0.24 -4.42
C TYR A 80 -1.13 1.23 -4.75
N TYR A 81 -1.75 1.68 -5.84
CA TYR A 81 -1.74 3.06 -6.29
C TYR A 81 -3.19 3.55 -6.45
N PRO A 82 -3.90 3.85 -5.34
CA PRO A 82 -5.21 4.49 -5.38
C PRO A 82 -5.22 5.71 -6.29
N ASN A 83 -6.15 5.73 -7.24
CA ASN A 83 -6.37 6.80 -8.21
C ASN A 83 -5.12 7.15 -9.03
N GLY A 84 -4.27 6.15 -9.28
CA GLY A 84 -3.00 6.34 -9.99
C GLY A 84 -1.84 6.75 -9.09
N GLY A 85 -2.08 6.97 -7.79
CA GLY A 85 -1.06 7.04 -6.75
C GLY A 85 -0.41 8.39 -6.50
N GLN A 86 -0.74 9.44 -7.27
CA GLN A 86 -0.13 10.77 -7.12
C GLN A 86 -1.02 11.80 -6.42
N THR A 87 -2.28 11.93 -6.86
CA THR A 87 -3.20 12.94 -6.35
C THR A 87 -4.52 12.29 -6.02
N GLN A 88 -4.96 12.45 -4.79
CA GLN A 88 -6.17 11.79 -4.31
C GLN A 88 -7.41 12.66 -4.53
N PRO A 89 -8.58 12.08 -4.85
CA PRO A 89 -9.82 12.84 -5.04
C PRO A 89 -10.13 13.74 -3.85
N GLY A 90 -10.44 15.01 -4.11
CA GLY A 90 -10.72 16.01 -3.08
C GLY A 90 -9.48 16.66 -2.45
N CYS A 91 -8.26 16.25 -2.81
CA CYS A 91 -7.03 16.89 -2.38
C CYS A 91 -6.51 17.92 -3.38
N THR A 92 -6.04 19.06 -2.87
CA THR A 92 -5.43 20.15 -3.66
C THR A 92 -3.97 20.40 -3.30
N THR A 93 -3.42 19.66 -2.33
CA THR A 93 -2.02 19.75 -1.88
C THR A 93 -1.42 18.36 -1.79
N ASP A 94 -0.08 18.29 -1.86
CA ASP A 94 0.67 17.05 -1.67
C ASP A 94 0.42 16.47 -0.29
N SER A 95 0.50 17.27 0.77
CA SER A 95 0.25 16.80 2.14
C SER A 95 -1.15 16.21 2.33
N CYS A 96 -2.19 16.75 1.66
CA CYS A 96 -3.52 16.12 1.70
C CYS A 96 -3.52 14.74 1.04
N SER A 97 -2.88 14.62 -0.13
CA SER A 97 -2.78 13.33 -0.83
C SER A 97 -1.89 12.35 -0.04
N HIS A 98 -0.86 12.84 0.64
CA HIS A 98 0.04 12.07 1.48
C HIS A 98 -0.71 11.50 2.70
N GLU A 99 -1.40 12.36 3.45
CA GLU A 99 -2.20 11.97 4.62
C GLU A 99 -3.40 11.07 4.28
N ARG A 100 -3.85 11.05 3.01
CA ARG A 100 -4.93 10.15 2.56
C ARG A 100 -4.66 8.69 2.89
N ALA A 101 -3.39 8.27 2.92
CA ALA A 101 -3.03 6.89 3.26
C ALA A 101 -3.59 6.45 4.62
N PHE A 102 -3.65 7.33 5.62
CA PHE A 102 -4.25 7.03 6.92
C PHE A 102 -5.76 6.84 6.85
N GLU A 103 -6.44 7.66 6.06
CA GLU A 103 -7.89 7.58 5.91
C GLU A 103 -8.29 6.29 5.19
N LEU A 104 -7.53 5.88 4.17
CA LEU A 104 -7.74 4.61 3.48
C LEU A 104 -7.42 3.42 4.40
N LEU A 105 -6.38 3.50 5.22
CA LEU A 105 -6.02 2.45 6.19
C LEU A 105 -7.19 2.11 7.13
N ALA A 106 -7.88 3.13 7.65
CA ALA A 106 -9.00 2.93 8.56
C ALA A 106 -10.13 2.08 7.92
N GLU A 107 -10.36 2.26 6.62
CA GLU A 107 -11.35 1.50 5.86
C GLU A 107 -10.83 0.14 5.36
N MET A 108 -9.51 0.01 5.08
CA MET A 108 -8.89 -1.24 4.61
C MET A 108 -9.12 -2.42 5.56
N TRP A 109 -9.14 -2.17 6.86
CA TRP A 109 -9.33 -3.21 7.88
C TRP A 109 -10.73 -3.23 8.48
N SER A 110 -11.65 -2.44 7.93
CA SER A 110 -13.06 -2.52 8.28
C SER A 110 -13.67 -3.82 7.76
N PRO A 111 -14.63 -4.44 8.48
CA PRO A 111 -15.45 -5.53 7.95
C PRO A 111 -16.18 -5.18 6.65
N GLU A 112 -16.37 -3.88 6.37
CA GLU A 112 -17.03 -3.35 5.17
C GLU A 112 -16.04 -2.98 4.06
N ASN A 113 -14.76 -3.41 4.14
CA ASN A 113 -13.75 -3.11 3.12
C ASN A 113 -14.23 -3.53 1.72
N ASP A 114 -14.35 -2.55 0.81
CA ASP A 114 -14.69 -2.75 -0.59
C ASP A 114 -13.72 -2.04 -1.55
N PHE A 115 -12.45 -1.93 -1.15
CA PHE A 115 -11.35 -1.45 -1.99
C PHE A 115 -10.92 -2.48 -3.03
N VAL A 116 -11.82 -2.81 -3.95
CA VAL A 116 -11.55 -3.72 -5.07
C VAL A 116 -10.47 -3.14 -5.97
N SER A 117 -9.46 -3.93 -6.28
CA SER A 117 -8.30 -3.52 -7.05
C SER A 117 -8.14 -4.28 -8.37
N ALA A 118 -7.40 -3.70 -9.30
CA ALA A 118 -7.07 -4.26 -10.60
C ALA A 118 -5.55 -4.38 -10.71
N ARG A 119 -5.06 -5.53 -11.19
CA ARG A 119 -3.63 -5.78 -11.38
C ARG A 119 -3.13 -5.08 -12.64
N CYS A 120 -2.02 -4.35 -12.53
CA CYS A 120 -1.43 -3.59 -13.62
C CYS A 120 -0.09 -4.19 -14.06
N GLY A 121 0.33 -3.87 -15.28
CA GLY A 121 1.63 -4.30 -15.81
C GLY A 121 2.81 -3.47 -15.31
N SER A 122 2.61 -2.16 -15.16
CA SER A 122 3.64 -1.22 -14.73
C SER A 122 3.04 0.05 -14.11
N VAL A 123 3.88 0.87 -13.46
CA VAL A 123 3.46 2.15 -12.86
C VAL A 123 3.02 3.15 -13.94
N GLU A 124 3.64 3.13 -15.11
CA GLU A 124 3.34 4.01 -16.24
C GLU A 124 1.97 3.72 -16.86
N THR A 125 1.38 2.56 -16.56
CA THR A 125 0.09 2.10 -17.11
C THR A 125 -1.01 2.04 -16.06
N LEU A 126 -0.85 2.73 -14.92
CA LEU A 126 -1.84 2.80 -13.85
C LEU A 126 -3.11 3.54 -14.28
N SER A 127 -4.06 2.81 -14.85
CA SER A 127 -5.38 3.32 -15.17
C SER A 127 -6.44 2.22 -15.22
N ALA A 128 -7.70 2.62 -15.07
CA ALA A 128 -8.85 1.73 -15.22
C ALA A 128 -8.86 0.98 -16.56
N SER A 129 -8.44 1.64 -17.66
CA SER A 129 -8.45 1.07 -19.01
C SER A 129 -7.33 0.05 -19.26
N SER A 130 -6.22 0.14 -18.52
CA SER A 130 -5.00 -0.61 -18.79
C SER A 130 -4.79 -1.77 -17.81
N CYS A 131 -5.39 -1.70 -16.63
CA CYS A 131 -5.26 -2.71 -15.59
C CYS A 131 -6.31 -3.80 -15.72
N ARG A 132 -5.92 -5.03 -15.41
CA ARG A 132 -6.80 -6.19 -15.42
C ARG A 132 -7.50 -6.32 -14.09
N TRP A 133 -8.83 -6.31 -14.12
CA TRP A 133 -9.67 -6.58 -12.95
C TRP A 133 -9.22 -7.78 -12.12
N SER A 134 -9.31 -7.62 -10.81
CA SER A 134 -9.15 -8.70 -9.84
C SER A 134 -10.23 -8.58 -8.75
N THR A 135 -10.48 -9.66 -8.04
CA THR A 135 -11.31 -9.66 -6.83
C THR A 135 -10.51 -9.30 -5.58
N HIS A 136 -9.21 -9.06 -5.74
CA HIS A 136 -8.31 -8.75 -4.64
C HIS A 136 -8.61 -7.37 -4.07
N LYS A 137 -8.73 -7.28 -2.75
CA LYS A 137 -8.98 -6.03 -2.05
C LYS A 137 -7.71 -5.49 -1.42
N MET A 138 -7.53 -4.17 -1.49
CA MET A 138 -6.48 -3.50 -0.73
C MET A 138 -6.67 -3.75 0.78
N GLY A 139 -5.61 -4.19 1.46
CA GLY A 139 -5.64 -4.53 2.89
C GLY A 139 -6.24 -5.90 3.22
N GLN A 140 -6.49 -6.76 2.23
CA GLN A 140 -6.98 -8.12 2.44
C GLN A 140 -5.92 -8.98 3.15
N LYS A 141 -6.34 -9.69 4.20
CA LYS A 141 -5.44 -10.47 5.08
C LYS A 141 -4.93 -11.74 4.38
N GLN A 142 -3.75 -12.18 4.79
CA GLN A 142 -3.06 -13.40 4.31
C GLN A 142 -3.88 -14.71 4.41
N GLU A 143 -4.92 -14.78 5.24
CA GLU A 143 -5.74 -15.99 5.41
C GLU A 143 -6.63 -16.28 4.18
N GLU A 144 -6.82 -15.29 3.32
CA GLU A 144 -7.46 -15.41 2.01
C GLU A 144 -6.33 -15.42 0.95
N GLU A 145 -6.39 -16.31 -0.05
CA GLU A 145 -5.32 -16.56 -1.04
C GLU A 145 -4.42 -15.33 -1.29
N GLN A 146 -3.12 -15.45 -0.97
CA GLN A 146 -2.21 -14.31 -1.04
C GLN A 146 -2.29 -13.63 -2.41
N PRO A 147 -2.41 -12.29 -2.47
CA PRO A 147 -2.34 -11.59 -3.72
C PRO A 147 -1.06 -11.93 -4.45
N ALA A 148 -1.17 -12.16 -5.76
CA ALA A 148 0.00 -12.30 -6.61
C ALA A 148 0.84 -11.02 -6.48
N SER A 149 2.14 -11.16 -6.22
CA SER A 149 3.01 -10.00 -6.15
C SER A 149 2.91 -9.13 -7.40
N GLY A 150 2.92 -7.81 -7.22
CA GLY A 150 2.73 -6.88 -8.31
C GLY A 150 2.14 -5.54 -7.90
N ILE A 151 1.68 -4.82 -8.92
CA ILE A 151 1.18 -3.46 -8.85
C ILE A 151 -0.34 -3.51 -9.02
N TYR A 152 -1.04 -2.76 -8.18
CA TYR A 152 -2.50 -2.74 -8.17
C TYR A 152 -3.02 -1.30 -8.24
N PHE A 153 -3.97 -1.09 -9.11
CA PHE A 153 -4.73 0.15 -9.24
C PHE A 153 -6.12 -0.03 -8.61
N LEU A 154 -6.66 1.03 -8.04
CA LEU A 154 -8.04 1.09 -7.55
C LEU A 154 -8.53 2.54 -7.56
N GLU A 155 -9.83 2.74 -7.63
CA GLU A 155 -10.44 4.08 -7.53
C GLU A 155 -11.11 4.27 -6.17
N THR A 156 -10.96 5.47 -5.60
CA THR A 156 -11.62 5.86 -4.35
C THR A 156 -12.48 7.11 -4.55
N ARG A 157 -13.37 7.39 -3.58
CA ARG A 157 -14.14 8.64 -3.52
C ARG A 157 -13.32 9.75 -2.88
N GLN A 158 -13.83 10.98 -2.93
CA GLN A 158 -13.24 12.13 -2.25
C GLN A 158 -13.48 12.15 -0.72
N SER A 159 -14.47 11.40 -0.23
CA SER A 159 -14.91 11.36 1.16
C SER A 159 -15.32 9.94 1.58
N SER A 160 -15.19 9.63 2.87
CA SER A 160 -15.60 8.34 3.45
C SER A 160 -17.11 8.06 3.25
N PRO A 161 -17.54 6.80 2.98
CA PRO A 161 -16.68 5.66 2.68
C PRO A 161 -15.95 5.87 1.34
N PHE A 162 -14.62 5.75 1.36
CA PHE A 162 -13.74 5.97 0.23
C PHE A 162 -13.83 4.83 -0.78
N SER A 163 -14.07 3.61 -0.31
CA SER A 163 -14.29 2.46 -1.17
C SER A 163 -15.43 2.71 -2.18
N ARG A 164 -15.17 2.38 -3.45
CA ARG A 164 -16.17 2.49 -4.53
C ARG A 164 -16.87 1.17 -4.83
N GLY A 165 -16.25 0.04 -4.50
CA GLY A 165 -16.73 -1.29 -4.85
C GLY A 165 -16.55 -1.67 -6.32
N ALA A 166 -16.85 -2.94 -6.64
CA ALA A 166 -16.56 -3.56 -7.95
C ALA A 166 -17.32 -2.94 -9.14
N TYR A 167 -18.45 -2.28 -8.92
CA TYR A 167 -19.31 -1.77 -10.01
C TYR A 167 -18.96 -0.36 -10.48
N PHE A 168 -17.92 0.27 -9.92
CA PHE A 168 -17.65 1.69 -10.11
C PHE A 168 -16.27 2.02 -10.68
N ILE A 169 -15.42 1.04 -11.01
CA ILE A 169 -14.24 1.36 -11.82
C ILE A 169 -14.75 1.73 -13.21
N SER A 170 -14.51 2.98 -13.60
CA SER A 170 -15.08 3.53 -14.83
C SER A 170 -14.30 2.99 -16.04
N PHE A 171 -14.82 1.95 -16.70
CA PHE A 171 -14.42 1.59 -18.06
C PHE A 171 -15.15 2.54 -19.00
N LEU A 172 -14.51 3.65 -19.34
CA LEU A 172 -14.85 4.39 -20.55
C LEU A 172 -13.96 3.90 -21.69
#